data_AF-A0AAD4PT23-F1
#
_entry.id   AF-A0AAD4PT23-F1
#
_cell.length_a   1.000
_cell.length_b   1.000
_cell.length_c   1.000
_cell.angle_alpha   90.00
_cell.angle_beta   90.00
_cell.angle_gamma   90.00
#
_symmetry.space_group_name_H-M   'P 1'
#
loop_
_entity.id
_entity.type
_entity.pdbx_description
1 polymer ?
#
loop_
_entity_poly.entity_id
_entity_poly.type
_entity_poly.pdbx_seq_one_letter_code
_entity_poly.pdbx_strand_id
1 'polypeptide(L)'
;MRSGPPVSCIKHSHLLLIPIELLAAIFALLPNRDIKNARLTCRGLCNAVHLRLDRVFISANIRNIEVLKAIADDETFRRGVVEIVWDDSLLPITRDPDDYSDRSPVWFRHKLGDNLGNILNERVVPDDPDLPIHVAKTQHAAALIPTKEAWSYYQTLVQQQKTVLASGADVSVLRYALEQFPSLRRITVTPAAHRVLFHPLYQAPMIRDFPQELNYLIQYGWLATKSAYYHPMAPPPGAPNEGRLDPWRGFRIVMRLLVELPHLRDLAALLLQLGFRRIDPALIVDSDWYDDWVPFRSGNLGRMLANAQDLEHVALSTTVGPDPAVDAEDGGDGHIRNFIPLKSIFPLDRWPRLRHLALFRFLVNQGDMIGLLVALPETLRYVELSFLLFLEQGGNYRDMLVEMREKLAYWKDDMDGSGGWGIPLRDGKNPFGTGQGGNKNKIEYGFGVVKDVFESEYERPFMDRHTMMELGYYK
;
A
#
# COMPACT_ATOMS: atom_id res chain seq x y z
N MET A 1 -66.89 9.15 24.85
CA MET A 1 -65.52 9.55 25.25
C MET A 1 -64.67 8.31 25.45
N ARG A 2 -63.79 7.99 24.49
CA ARG A 2 -62.62 7.14 24.72
C ARG A 2 -61.45 7.80 24.01
N SER A 3 -60.51 8.27 24.82
CA SER A 3 -59.27 8.94 24.45
C SER A 3 -58.40 8.01 23.61
N GLY A 4 -57.94 8.50 22.45
CA GLY A 4 -56.88 7.88 21.67
C GLY A 4 -55.52 7.91 22.41
N PRO A 5 -54.55 7.10 21.98
CA PRO A 5 -53.24 7.03 22.63
C PRO A 5 -52.45 8.33 22.42
N PRO A 6 -51.53 8.67 23.34
CA PRO A 6 -50.78 9.92 23.25
C PRO A 6 -49.77 9.86 22.11
N VAL A 7 -49.62 10.99 21.43
CA VAL A 7 -48.57 11.26 20.44
C VAL A 7 -47.22 11.01 21.10
N SER A 8 -46.40 10.14 20.49
CA SER A 8 -45.10 9.74 21.03
C SER A 8 -44.15 10.94 21.16
N CYS A 9 -43.61 11.14 22.36
CA CYS A 9 -42.49 12.05 22.58
C CYS A 9 -41.30 11.63 21.72
N ILE A 10 -40.89 12.48 20.78
CA ILE A 10 -39.59 12.40 20.13
C ILE A 10 -38.55 12.58 21.23
N LYS A 11 -37.82 11.52 21.59
CA LYS A 11 -36.71 11.60 22.54
C LYS A 11 -35.64 12.54 21.94
N HIS A 12 -35.56 13.76 22.44
CA HIS A 12 -34.44 14.66 22.12
C HIS A 12 -33.15 14.02 22.65
N SER A 13 -32.17 13.83 21.76
CA SER A 13 -30.87 13.29 22.18
C SER A 13 -30.20 14.30 23.12
N HIS A 14 -29.85 13.88 24.34
CA HIS A 14 -29.12 14.73 25.29
C HIS A 14 -27.76 15.19 24.74
N LEU A 15 -27.21 14.49 23.73
CA LEU A 15 -26.02 14.92 22.99
C LEU A 15 -26.22 16.21 22.19
N LEU A 16 -27.46 16.62 21.91
CA LEU A 16 -27.74 17.90 21.24
C LEU A 16 -27.82 19.08 22.21
N LEU A 17 -27.65 18.84 23.53
CA LEU A 17 -27.65 19.87 24.57
C LEU A 17 -26.25 20.42 24.86
N ILE A 18 -25.20 19.75 24.37
CA ILE A 18 -23.82 20.23 24.52
C ILE A 18 -23.46 21.22 23.40
N PRO A 19 -22.54 22.18 23.65
CA PRO A 19 -22.01 23.07 22.61
C PRO A 19 -21.54 22.32 21.35
N ILE A 20 -21.79 22.91 20.18
CA ILE A 20 -21.51 22.28 18.88
C ILE A 20 -20.01 21.97 18.71
N GLU A 21 -19.14 22.75 19.33
CA GLU A 21 -17.69 22.57 19.35
C GLU A 21 -17.30 21.30 20.11
N LEU A 22 -17.95 21.03 21.25
CA LEU A 22 -17.73 19.81 22.02
C LEU A 22 -18.31 18.59 21.31
N LEU A 23 -19.47 18.75 20.67
CA LEU A 23 -20.04 17.71 19.82
C LEU A 23 -19.08 17.36 18.66
N ALA A 24 -18.55 18.37 17.97
CA ALA A 24 -17.58 18.18 16.90
C ALA A 24 -16.29 17.50 17.39
N ALA A 25 -15.75 17.90 18.55
CA ALA A 25 -14.57 17.29 19.15
C ALA A 25 -14.78 15.82 19.52
N ILE A 26 -15.94 15.46 20.08
CA ILE A 26 -16.29 14.06 20.39
C ILE A 26 -16.33 13.24 19.10
N PHE A 27 -17.07 13.71 18.09
CA PHE A 27 -17.22 12.97 16.84
C PHE A 27 -15.95 12.94 15.97
N ALA A 28 -15.01 13.87 16.18
CA ALA A 28 -13.68 13.81 15.57
C ALA A 28 -12.87 12.59 16.05
N LEU A 29 -13.17 12.04 17.23
CA LEU A 29 -12.49 10.86 17.77
C LEU A 29 -13.14 9.53 17.33
N LEU A 30 -14.36 9.55 16.77
CA LEU A 30 -15.14 8.33 16.47
C LEU A 30 -14.98 7.86 15.03
N PRO A 31 -14.77 6.56 14.74
CA PRO A 31 -14.69 6.07 13.37
C PRO A 31 -16.00 6.32 12.60
N ASN A 32 -15.91 6.41 11.26
CA ASN A 32 -17.07 6.68 10.40
C ASN A 32 -18.25 5.72 10.62
N ARG A 33 -17.98 4.48 11.05
CA ARG A 33 -19.02 3.51 11.43
C ARG A 33 -19.91 4.05 12.55
N ASP A 34 -19.32 4.58 13.60
CA ASP A 34 -20.04 5.09 14.77
C ASP A 34 -20.69 6.44 14.48
N ILE A 35 -20.03 7.28 13.66
CA ILE A 35 -20.65 8.50 13.12
C ILE A 35 -21.92 8.15 12.34
N LYS A 36 -21.87 7.15 11.46
CA LYS A 36 -23.04 6.69 10.70
C LYS A 36 -24.15 6.20 11.63
N ASN A 37 -23.82 5.36 12.61
CA ASN A 37 -24.79 4.87 13.59
C ASN A 37 -25.43 6.03 14.37
N ALA A 38 -24.64 7.00 14.84
CA ALA A 38 -25.14 8.17 15.55
C ALA A 38 -26.08 9.02 14.69
N ARG A 39 -25.74 9.27 13.41
CA ARG A 39 -26.59 9.99 12.45
C ARG A 39 -27.95 9.29 12.25
N LEU A 40 -27.99 7.96 12.32
CA LEU A 40 -29.23 7.17 12.22
C LEU A 40 -30.13 7.26 13.47
N THR A 41 -29.59 7.65 14.63
CA THR A 41 -30.38 7.70 15.87
C THR A 41 -31.39 8.85 15.91
N CYS A 42 -31.04 10.03 15.37
CA CYS A 42 -31.97 11.16 15.30
C CYS A 42 -31.58 12.20 14.23
N ARG A 43 -32.58 12.95 13.75
CA ARG A 43 -32.40 13.98 12.72
C ARG A 43 -31.45 15.11 13.13
N GLY A 44 -31.42 15.45 14.42
CA GLY A 44 -30.52 16.48 14.93
C GLY A 44 -29.05 16.07 14.81
N LEU A 45 -28.70 14.85 15.20
CA LEU A 45 -27.34 14.32 15.01
C LEU A 45 -27.01 14.09 13.54
N CYS A 46 -27.99 13.70 12.72
CA CYS A 46 -27.84 13.61 11.26
C CYS A 46 -27.41 14.95 10.63
N ASN A 47 -27.91 16.07 11.15
CA ASN A 47 -27.60 17.40 10.65
C ASN A 47 -26.35 18.01 11.29
N ALA A 48 -26.06 17.69 12.55
CA ALA A 48 -24.95 18.28 13.29
C ALA A 48 -23.59 17.62 13.00
N VAL A 49 -23.58 16.31 12.71
CA VAL A 49 -22.34 15.53 12.58
C VAL A 49 -22.19 15.01 11.17
N HIS A 50 -21.06 15.26 10.53
CA HIS A 50 -20.79 14.87 9.14
C HIS A 50 -19.88 13.64 9.06
N LEU A 51 -20.09 12.80 8.05
CA LEU A 51 -19.15 11.73 7.72
C LEU A 51 -17.84 12.33 7.23
N ARG A 52 -16.73 11.70 7.61
CA ARG A 52 -15.39 12.11 7.19
C ARG A 52 -14.99 11.32 5.95
N LEU A 53 -15.32 11.86 4.78
CA LEU A 53 -15.00 11.27 3.49
C LEU A 53 -13.83 12.03 2.86
N ASP A 54 -12.67 11.91 3.49
CA ASP A 54 -11.41 12.49 3.01
C ASP A 54 -10.79 11.66 1.86
N ARG A 55 -11.10 10.37 1.83
CA ARG A 55 -10.62 9.42 0.83
C ARG A 55 -11.77 8.74 0.08
N VAL A 56 -11.65 8.67 -1.24
CA VAL A 56 -12.57 7.93 -2.12
C VAL A 56 -11.82 6.87 -2.92
N PHE A 57 -12.57 5.88 -3.41
CA PHE A 57 -12.00 4.69 -4.05
C PHE A 57 -12.54 4.50 -5.46
N ILE A 58 -11.69 4.05 -6.36
CA ILE A 58 -12.05 3.66 -7.72
C ILE A 58 -11.36 2.34 -8.07
N SER A 59 -12.06 1.49 -8.82
CA SER A 59 -11.48 0.30 -9.43
C SER A 59 -12.33 -0.09 -10.64
N ALA A 60 -11.95 -1.15 -11.35
CA ALA A 60 -12.76 -1.72 -12.42
C ALA A 60 -13.99 -2.51 -11.88
N ASN A 61 -14.73 -1.90 -10.95
CA ASN A 61 -15.96 -2.45 -10.36
C ASN A 61 -17.06 -1.39 -10.31
N ILE A 62 -18.28 -1.81 -10.64
CA ILE A 62 -19.45 -0.92 -10.76
C ILE A 62 -19.77 -0.19 -9.46
N ARG A 63 -19.64 -0.85 -8.30
CA ARG A 63 -19.98 -0.25 -7.01
C ARG A 63 -19.02 0.88 -6.62
N ASN A 64 -17.73 0.71 -6.90
CA ASN A 64 -16.74 1.76 -6.64
C ASN A 64 -17.00 2.98 -7.54
N ILE A 65 -17.39 2.76 -8.80
CA ILE A 65 -17.76 3.82 -9.74
C ILE A 65 -19.02 4.57 -9.26
N GLU A 66 -20.07 3.85 -8.88
CA GLU A 66 -21.33 4.44 -8.41
C GLU A 66 -21.12 5.30 -7.16
N VAL A 67 -20.36 4.79 -6.18
CA VAL A 67 -20.10 5.51 -4.93
C VAL A 67 -19.20 6.72 -5.18
N LEU A 68 -18.16 6.60 -6.02
CA LEU A 68 -17.32 7.74 -6.38
C LEU A 68 -18.15 8.85 -7.03
N LYS A 69 -19.01 8.47 -8.00
CA LYS A 69 -19.89 9.42 -8.67
C LYS A 69 -20.86 10.09 -7.70
N ALA A 70 -21.51 9.32 -6.84
CA ALA A 70 -22.43 9.87 -5.83
C ALA A 70 -21.74 10.87 -4.89
N ILE A 71 -20.48 10.63 -4.52
CA ILE A 71 -19.70 11.57 -3.70
C ILE A 71 -19.31 12.81 -4.50
N ALA A 72 -18.95 12.67 -5.77
CA ALA A 72 -18.63 13.78 -6.67
C ALA A 72 -19.84 14.70 -6.95
N ASP A 73 -21.03 14.11 -7.04
CA ASP A 73 -22.31 14.82 -7.24
C ASP A 73 -22.79 15.55 -5.96
N ASP A 74 -22.26 15.19 -4.78
CA ASP A 74 -22.69 15.77 -3.49
C ASP A 74 -21.91 17.04 -3.13
N GLU A 75 -22.62 18.17 -3.07
CA GLU A 75 -22.06 19.50 -2.76
C GLU A 75 -21.33 19.61 -1.42
N THR A 76 -21.69 18.75 -0.45
CA THR A 76 -21.12 18.76 0.90
C THR A 76 -19.87 17.89 0.94
N PHE A 77 -19.98 16.65 0.47
CA PHE A 77 -18.88 15.68 0.59
C PHE A 77 -17.75 15.93 -0.40
N ARG A 78 -18.03 16.37 -1.64
CA ARG A 78 -16.99 16.59 -2.67
C ARG A 78 -15.90 17.59 -2.25
N ARG A 79 -16.24 18.54 -1.37
CA ARG A 79 -15.32 19.56 -0.86
C ARG A 79 -14.34 19.01 0.18
N GLY A 80 -14.68 17.91 0.84
CA GLY A 80 -13.86 17.27 1.87
C GLY A 80 -12.90 16.21 1.35
N VAL A 81 -13.06 15.77 0.09
CA VAL A 81 -12.21 14.75 -0.52
C VAL A 81 -10.82 15.31 -0.81
N VAL A 82 -9.79 14.68 -0.25
CA VAL A 82 -8.37 15.04 -0.42
C VAL A 82 -7.55 13.96 -1.13
N GLU A 83 -8.06 12.71 -1.18
CA GLU A 83 -7.37 11.58 -1.79
C GLU A 83 -8.30 10.69 -2.63
N ILE A 84 -7.87 10.35 -3.85
CA ILE A 84 -8.44 9.25 -4.65
C ILE A 84 -7.50 8.05 -4.57
N VAL A 85 -8.01 6.88 -4.20
CA VAL A 85 -7.28 5.60 -4.28
C VAL A 85 -7.82 4.78 -5.44
N TRP A 86 -6.98 4.58 -6.46
CA TRP A 86 -7.24 3.68 -7.57
C TRP A 86 -6.69 2.30 -7.24
N ASP A 87 -7.59 1.34 -7.04
CA ASP A 87 -7.26 -0.08 -7.00
C ASP A 87 -7.11 -0.61 -8.44
N ASP A 88 -5.86 -0.79 -8.86
CA ASP A 88 -5.44 -1.21 -10.19
C ASP A 88 -5.34 -2.73 -10.32
N SER A 89 -5.86 -3.48 -9.34
CA SER A 89 -5.97 -4.92 -9.45
C SER A 89 -7.05 -5.31 -10.46
N LEU A 90 -6.67 -6.13 -11.45
CA LEU A 90 -7.59 -6.68 -12.44
C LEU A 90 -7.77 -8.18 -12.23
N LEU A 91 -9.02 -8.62 -12.17
CA LEU A 91 -9.38 -10.02 -12.08
C LEU A 91 -9.10 -10.74 -13.41
N PRO A 92 -8.35 -11.85 -13.42
CA PRO A 92 -8.06 -12.65 -14.61
C PRO A 92 -9.32 -13.02 -15.39
N ILE A 93 -9.31 -12.67 -16.67
CA ILE A 93 -10.29 -13.10 -17.66
C ILE A 93 -9.74 -14.37 -18.30
N THR A 94 -10.19 -15.54 -17.86
CA THR A 94 -9.75 -16.81 -18.47
C THR A 94 -10.22 -16.90 -19.93
N ARG A 95 -9.35 -17.45 -20.78
CA ARG A 95 -9.63 -17.85 -22.18
C ARG A 95 -9.61 -19.38 -22.35
N ASP A 96 -9.61 -20.13 -21.25
CA ASP A 96 -9.31 -21.56 -21.30
C ASP A 96 -10.48 -22.37 -21.92
N PRO A 97 -10.27 -23.08 -23.04
CA PRO A 97 -11.33 -23.84 -23.70
C PRO A 97 -11.82 -25.09 -22.94
N ASP A 98 -11.07 -25.53 -21.92
CA ASP A 98 -11.39 -26.74 -21.14
C ASP A 98 -12.37 -26.48 -19.97
N ASP A 99 -12.98 -25.29 -19.89
CA ASP A 99 -13.94 -24.88 -18.85
C ASP A 99 -15.36 -25.45 -19.08
N TYR A 100 -15.46 -26.73 -19.46
CA TYR A 100 -16.71 -27.45 -19.73
C TYR A 100 -17.27 -28.19 -18.49
N SER A 101 -17.05 -27.71 -17.27
CA SER A 101 -17.69 -28.35 -16.11
C SER A 101 -18.22 -27.36 -15.08
N ASP A 102 -19.34 -27.74 -14.46
CA ASP A 102 -20.06 -27.07 -13.36
C ASP A 102 -19.24 -26.98 -12.04
N ARG A 103 -17.90 -27.00 -12.15
CA ARG A 103 -16.91 -27.04 -11.05
C ARG A 103 -15.93 -25.89 -11.17
N SER A 104 -15.51 -25.34 -10.02
CA SER A 104 -14.49 -24.28 -9.95
C SER A 104 -13.12 -24.76 -10.49
N PRO A 105 -12.43 -23.95 -11.32
CA PRO A 105 -11.13 -24.31 -11.90
C PRO A 105 -10.05 -24.67 -10.87
N VAL A 106 -9.07 -25.49 -11.28
CA VAL A 106 -7.95 -25.93 -10.42
C VAL A 106 -7.14 -24.73 -9.92
N TRP A 107 -6.82 -23.78 -10.80
CA TRP A 107 -6.05 -22.59 -10.44
C TRP A 107 -6.78 -21.74 -9.39
N PHE A 108 -8.12 -21.66 -9.46
CA PHE A 108 -8.92 -20.89 -8.49
C PHE A 108 -8.86 -21.55 -7.13
N ARG A 109 -9.07 -22.88 -7.07
CA ARG A 109 -8.93 -23.67 -5.84
C ARG A 109 -7.54 -23.53 -5.21
N HIS A 110 -6.50 -23.56 -6.02
CA HIS A 110 -5.13 -23.36 -5.54
C HIS A 110 -4.96 -21.99 -4.87
N LYS A 111 -5.47 -20.92 -5.49
CA LYS A 111 -5.36 -19.56 -4.94
C LYS A 111 -6.16 -19.37 -3.65
N LEU A 112 -7.35 -19.96 -3.56
CA LEU A 112 -8.12 -19.98 -2.31
C LEU A 112 -7.36 -20.73 -1.21
N GLY A 113 -6.69 -21.83 -1.57
CA GLY A 113 -5.79 -22.57 -0.68
C GLY A 113 -4.56 -21.76 -0.26
N ASP A 114 -3.93 -21.02 -1.18
CA ASP A 114 -2.82 -20.09 -0.87
C ASP A 114 -3.26 -19.03 0.14
N ASN A 115 -4.44 -18.40 -0.04
CA ASN A 115 -4.95 -17.39 0.89
C ASN A 115 -5.14 -17.95 2.30
N LEU A 116 -5.70 -19.16 2.40
CA LEU A 116 -5.88 -19.86 3.66
C LEU A 116 -4.53 -20.22 4.29
N GLY A 117 -3.62 -20.75 3.48
CA GLY A 117 -2.24 -21.02 3.87
C GLY A 117 -1.57 -19.78 4.43
N ASN A 118 -1.68 -18.63 3.76
CA ASN A 118 -1.07 -17.38 4.22
C ASN A 118 -1.68 -16.90 5.55
N ILE A 119 -3.01 -16.91 5.72
CA ILE A 119 -3.63 -16.53 7.02
C ILE A 119 -3.19 -17.46 8.16
N LEU A 120 -3.06 -18.77 7.88
CA LEU A 120 -2.74 -19.77 8.90
C LEU A 120 -1.22 -19.85 9.18
N ASN A 121 -0.38 -19.57 8.17
CA ASN A 121 1.08 -19.74 8.20
C ASN A 121 1.86 -18.41 8.37
N GLU A 122 1.33 -17.23 8.00
CA GLU A 122 1.94 -15.91 8.29
C GLU A 122 1.75 -15.52 9.78
N ARG A 123 1.92 -16.50 10.67
CA ARG A 123 2.31 -16.24 12.05
C ARG A 123 3.76 -15.81 11.94
N VAL A 124 4.06 -14.53 12.17
CA VAL A 124 5.42 -13.99 12.05
C VAL A 124 6.44 -14.83 12.87
N VAL A 125 5.96 -15.61 13.84
CA VAL A 125 6.61 -16.83 14.38
C VAL A 125 5.49 -17.85 14.74
N PRO A 126 5.64 -19.19 14.58
CA PRO A 126 4.58 -20.19 14.80
C PRO A 126 3.91 -20.28 16.18
N ASP A 127 4.20 -19.39 17.14
CA ASP A 127 4.33 -19.79 18.55
C ASP A 127 3.26 -19.28 19.53
N ASP A 128 2.15 -18.68 19.08
CA ASP A 128 0.97 -18.45 19.96
C ASP A 128 -0.37 -18.74 19.25
N PRO A 129 -0.94 -19.95 19.38
CA PRO A 129 -2.23 -20.29 18.79
C PRO A 129 -3.44 -19.67 19.53
N ASP A 130 -3.25 -19.15 20.75
CA ASP A 130 -4.34 -18.71 21.64
C ASP A 130 -4.62 -17.20 21.55
N LEU A 131 -3.79 -16.43 20.84
CA LEU A 131 -4.02 -15.00 20.64
C LEU A 131 -5.43 -14.79 20.04
N PRO A 132 -6.26 -13.86 20.57
CA PRO A 132 -7.65 -13.70 20.12
C PRO A 132 -7.81 -13.51 18.61
N ILE A 133 -6.86 -12.84 17.95
CA ILE A 133 -6.83 -12.69 16.49
C ILE A 133 -6.60 -14.03 15.76
N HIS A 134 -5.77 -14.93 16.29
CA HIS A 134 -5.56 -16.25 15.71
C HIS A 134 -6.79 -17.15 15.87
N VAL A 135 -7.45 -17.09 17.04
CA VAL A 135 -8.74 -17.78 17.27
C VAL A 135 -9.81 -17.25 16.31
N ALA A 136 -9.94 -15.93 16.18
CA ALA A 136 -10.86 -15.31 15.23
C ALA A 136 -10.55 -15.71 13.77
N LYS A 137 -9.26 -15.76 13.39
CA LYS A 137 -8.82 -16.23 12.06
C LYS A 137 -9.23 -17.69 11.82
N THR A 138 -9.04 -18.59 12.78
CA THR A 138 -9.48 -19.98 12.67
C THR A 138 -11.00 -20.10 12.55
N GLN A 139 -11.76 -19.30 13.31
CA GLN A 139 -13.22 -19.24 13.20
C GLN A 139 -13.67 -18.73 11.82
N HIS A 140 -13.06 -17.65 11.31
CA HIS A 140 -13.34 -17.13 9.97
C HIS A 140 -12.99 -18.13 8.87
N ALA A 141 -11.86 -18.85 9.00
CA ALA A 141 -11.48 -19.90 8.06
C ALA A 141 -12.49 -21.06 8.06
N ALA A 142 -13.01 -21.44 9.24
CA ALA A 142 -14.04 -22.48 9.36
C ALA A 142 -15.42 -22.05 8.84
N ALA A 143 -15.71 -20.74 8.84
CA ALA A 143 -16.98 -20.18 8.38
C ALA A 143 -17.03 -19.92 6.86
N LEU A 144 -15.94 -20.14 6.13
CA LEU A 144 -15.86 -19.83 4.70
C LEU A 144 -16.98 -20.50 3.88
N ILE A 145 -17.55 -19.73 2.94
CA ILE A 145 -18.53 -20.29 2.01
C ILE A 145 -17.91 -21.36 1.10
N PRO A 146 -18.70 -22.34 0.62
CA PRO A 146 -18.20 -23.37 -0.27
C PRO A 146 -17.53 -22.80 -1.53
N THR A 147 -16.47 -23.46 -1.99
CA THR A 147 -15.70 -23.03 -3.19
C THR A 147 -16.58 -22.82 -4.43
N LYS A 148 -17.65 -23.61 -4.60
CA LYS A 148 -18.60 -23.45 -5.72
C LYS A 148 -19.32 -22.09 -5.66
N GLU A 149 -19.75 -21.67 -4.48
CA GLU A 149 -20.43 -20.39 -4.28
C GLU A 149 -19.44 -19.22 -4.41
N ALA A 150 -18.23 -19.36 -3.84
CA ALA A 150 -17.15 -18.39 -4.03
C ALA A 150 -16.78 -18.20 -5.51
N TRP A 151 -16.78 -19.29 -6.31
CA TRP A 151 -16.55 -19.24 -7.75
C TRP A 151 -17.67 -18.49 -8.49
N SER A 152 -18.93 -18.79 -8.16
CA SER A 152 -20.08 -18.08 -8.75
C SER A 152 -20.05 -16.58 -8.46
N TYR A 153 -19.68 -16.21 -7.22
CA TYR A 153 -19.50 -14.81 -6.84
C TYR A 153 -18.34 -14.17 -7.62
N TYR A 154 -17.19 -14.85 -7.71
CA TYR A 154 -16.04 -14.39 -8.49
C TYR A 154 -16.38 -14.17 -9.97
N GLN A 155 -17.15 -15.07 -10.58
CA GLN A 155 -17.61 -14.91 -11.97
C GLN A 155 -18.45 -13.64 -12.15
N THR A 156 -19.28 -13.30 -11.16
CA THR A 156 -20.05 -12.05 -11.15
C THR A 156 -19.13 -10.83 -11.14
N LEU A 157 -18.08 -10.82 -10.30
CA LEU A 157 -17.09 -9.74 -10.26
C LEU A 157 -16.34 -9.59 -11.59
N VAL A 158 -15.94 -10.71 -12.21
CA VAL A 158 -15.29 -10.71 -13.54
C VAL A 158 -16.21 -10.13 -14.60
N GLN A 159 -17.50 -10.46 -14.57
CA GLN A 159 -18.46 -9.92 -15.52
C GLN A 159 -18.67 -8.41 -15.34
N GLN A 160 -18.78 -7.93 -14.10
CA GLN A 160 -18.83 -6.50 -13.80
C GLN A 160 -17.59 -5.77 -14.31
N GLN A 161 -16.40 -6.34 -14.06
CA GLN A 161 -15.14 -5.78 -14.57
C GLN A 161 -15.14 -5.70 -16.10
N LYS A 162 -15.54 -6.77 -16.80
CA LYS A 162 -15.64 -6.76 -18.28
C LYS A 162 -16.53 -5.62 -18.77
N THR A 163 -17.70 -5.43 -18.17
CA THR A 163 -18.62 -4.35 -18.53
C THR A 163 -17.99 -2.96 -18.30
N VAL A 164 -17.32 -2.76 -17.17
CA VAL A 164 -16.64 -1.49 -16.86
C VAL A 164 -15.51 -1.22 -17.85
N LEU A 165 -14.65 -2.22 -18.10
CA LEU A 165 -13.53 -2.08 -19.01
C LEU A 165 -13.97 -1.83 -20.46
N ALA A 166 -15.03 -2.50 -20.91
CA ALA A 166 -15.57 -2.34 -22.26
C ALA A 166 -16.23 -0.97 -22.48
N SER A 167 -16.89 -0.43 -21.45
CA SER A 167 -17.52 0.90 -21.51
C SER A 167 -16.56 2.04 -21.22
N GLY A 168 -15.42 1.78 -20.57
CA GLY A 168 -14.50 2.82 -20.07
C GLY A 168 -15.08 3.62 -18.91
N ALA A 169 -16.08 3.10 -18.20
CA ALA A 169 -16.81 3.82 -17.16
C ALA A 169 -15.93 4.29 -16.00
N ASP A 170 -14.90 3.52 -15.65
CA ASP A 170 -13.89 3.88 -14.65
C ASP A 170 -13.05 5.09 -15.08
N VAL A 171 -12.64 5.15 -16.35
CA VAL A 171 -11.93 6.32 -16.91
C VAL A 171 -12.83 7.55 -16.87
N SER A 172 -14.07 7.41 -17.31
CA SER A 172 -15.03 8.52 -17.36
C SER A 172 -15.35 9.08 -15.98
N VAL A 173 -15.58 8.22 -14.99
CA VAL A 173 -15.87 8.67 -13.62
C VAL A 173 -14.64 9.29 -12.95
N LEU A 174 -13.42 8.77 -13.22
CA LEU A 174 -12.22 9.40 -12.69
C LEU A 174 -12.07 10.81 -13.25
N ARG A 175 -12.21 10.98 -14.58
CA ARG A 175 -12.15 12.31 -15.21
C ARG A 175 -13.15 13.26 -14.56
N TYR A 176 -14.39 12.82 -14.40
CA TYR A 176 -15.43 13.61 -13.77
C TYR A 176 -15.06 13.99 -12.32
N ALA A 177 -14.62 13.03 -11.51
CA ALA A 177 -14.24 13.24 -10.13
C ALA A 177 -13.07 14.24 -9.97
N LEU A 178 -12.07 14.18 -10.86
CA LEU A 178 -10.95 15.14 -10.87
C LEU A 178 -11.42 16.58 -11.07
N GLU A 179 -12.49 16.80 -11.82
CA GLU A 179 -13.08 18.13 -12.02
C GLU A 179 -13.97 18.59 -10.85
N GLN A 180 -14.53 17.65 -10.09
CA GLN A 180 -15.50 17.96 -9.02
C GLN A 180 -14.88 18.11 -7.62
N PHE A 181 -13.64 17.65 -7.38
CA PHE A 181 -13.02 17.66 -6.05
C PHE A 181 -12.04 18.84 -5.86
N PRO A 182 -12.49 19.99 -5.32
CA PRO A 182 -11.66 21.19 -5.20
C PRO A 182 -10.52 21.07 -4.18
N SER A 183 -10.62 20.13 -3.24
CA SER A 183 -9.62 19.91 -2.18
C SER A 183 -8.66 18.76 -2.46
N LEU A 184 -8.75 18.13 -3.64
CA LEU A 184 -7.95 16.97 -3.99
C LEU A 184 -6.46 17.31 -4.01
N ARG A 185 -5.65 16.53 -3.29
CA ARG A 185 -4.20 16.73 -3.17
C ARG A 185 -3.40 15.48 -3.47
N ARG A 186 -4.03 14.30 -3.50
CA ARG A 186 -3.35 13.01 -3.65
C ARG A 186 -4.15 12.05 -4.53
N ILE A 187 -3.44 11.34 -5.40
CA ILE A 187 -3.95 10.16 -6.09
C ILE A 187 -2.99 9.02 -5.77
N THR A 188 -3.51 7.94 -5.18
CA THR A 188 -2.76 6.73 -4.87
C THR A 188 -3.20 5.65 -5.86
N VAL A 189 -2.30 5.17 -6.72
CA VAL A 189 -2.56 4.01 -7.58
C VAL A 189 -1.91 2.80 -6.94
N THR A 190 -2.71 1.78 -6.60
CA THR A 190 -2.22 0.59 -5.91
C THR A 190 -2.96 -0.64 -6.40
N PRO A 191 -2.33 -1.82 -6.46
CA PRO A 191 -3.01 -3.07 -6.72
C PRO A 191 -3.24 -3.86 -5.42
N ALA A 192 -2.78 -3.32 -4.29
CA ALA A 192 -2.68 -4.02 -3.02
C ALA A 192 -3.87 -3.68 -2.10
N ALA A 193 -4.97 -3.16 -2.66
CA ALA A 193 -6.15 -2.79 -1.90
C ALA A 193 -6.68 -3.96 -1.06
N HIS A 194 -6.63 -5.16 -1.60
CA HIS A 194 -7.10 -6.39 -0.96
C HIS A 194 -6.11 -7.00 0.05
N ARG A 195 -4.80 -6.72 -0.09
CA ARG A 195 -3.66 -7.15 0.75
C ARG A 195 -3.72 -8.56 1.34
N VAL A 196 -4.48 -8.80 2.39
CA VAL A 196 -4.66 -10.14 2.97
C VAL A 196 -6.15 -10.40 3.15
N LEU A 197 -6.53 -11.67 3.01
CA LEU A 197 -7.91 -12.10 3.20
C LEU A 197 -8.44 -11.62 4.58
N PHE A 198 -9.64 -11.04 4.57
CA PHE A 198 -10.31 -10.35 5.69
C PHE A 198 -9.64 -9.06 6.22
N HIS A 199 -8.44 -8.72 5.77
CA HIS A 199 -7.67 -7.56 6.23
C HIS A 199 -7.16 -6.74 5.03
N PRO A 200 -8.08 -6.15 4.23
CA PRO A 200 -7.69 -5.33 3.09
C PRO A 200 -6.96 -4.06 3.55
N LEU A 201 -5.96 -3.63 2.78
CA LEU A 201 -5.29 -2.33 2.99
C LEU A 201 -6.28 -1.17 2.84
N TYR A 202 -7.20 -1.30 1.89
CA TYR A 202 -8.23 -0.33 1.61
C TYR A 202 -9.60 -0.99 1.64
N GLN A 203 -10.43 -0.59 2.59
CA GLN A 203 -11.84 -0.99 2.68
C GLN A 203 -12.68 -0.23 1.64
N ALA A 204 -12.45 -0.48 0.35
CA ALA A 204 -13.22 0.15 -0.73
C ALA A 204 -14.71 -0.25 -0.67
N PRO A 205 -15.65 0.54 -1.21
CA PRO A 205 -17.07 0.22 -1.21
C PRO A 205 -17.39 -1.19 -1.73
N MET A 206 -16.74 -1.62 -2.81
CA MET A 206 -16.86 -2.98 -3.35
C MET A 206 -16.41 -4.05 -2.34
N ILE A 207 -15.27 -3.87 -1.66
CA ILE A 207 -14.75 -4.82 -0.68
C ILE A 207 -15.68 -4.91 0.55
N ARG A 208 -16.27 -3.79 0.96
CA ARG A 208 -17.25 -3.75 2.07
C ARG A 208 -18.56 -4.48 1.75
N ASP A 209 -18.89 -4.62 0.46
CA ASP A 209 -20.08 -5.33 -0.01
C ASP A 209 -19.84 -6.84 -0.18
N PHE A 210 -18.61 -7.32 -0.02
CA PHE A 210 -18.31 -8.74 -0.06
C PHE A 210 -18.97 -9.47 1.12
N PRO A 211 -19.45 -10.72 0.92
CA PRO A 211 -19.82 -11.58 2.03
C PRO A 211 -18.64 -11.73 2.99
N GLN A 212 -18.91 -11.67 4.30
CA GLN A 212 -17.87 -11.72 5.32
C GLN A 212 -17.08 -13.04 5.27
N GLU A 213 -17.73 -14.11 4.82
CA GLU A 213 -17.23 -15.47 4.69
C GLU A 213 -16.67 -15.78 3.29
N LEU A 214 -16.55 -14.78 2.41
CA LEU A 214 -16.03 -14.98 1.05
C LEU A 214 -14.50 -15.15 1.06
N ASN A 215 -14.02 -16.31 0.62
CA ASN A 215 -12.67 -16.45 0.08
C ASN A 215 -12.73 -16.22 -1.44
N TYR A 216 -11.86 -15.38 -1.95
CA TYR A 216 -11.83 -15.01 -3.36
C TYR A 216 -10.39 -14.83 -3.83
N LEU A 217 -10.23 -14.69 -5.13
CA LEU A 217 -8.93 -14.43 -5.71
C LEU A 217 -8.44 -13.03 -5.32
N ILE A 218 -7.52 -12.98 -4.36
CA ILE A 218 -6.83 -11.75 -3.99
C ILE A 218 -5.74 -11.53 -5.03
N GLN A 219 -5.99 -10.55 -5.88
CA GLN A 219 -4.99 -10.09 -6.82
C GLN A 219 -4.03 -9.19 -6.08
N TYR A 220 -2.81 -9.70 -5.92
CA TYR A 220 -1.66 -8.88 -5.63
C TYR A 220 -1.13 -8.40 -6.97
N GLY A 221 -1.78 -7.40 -7.56
CA GLY A 221 -1.22 -6.79 -8.76
C GLY A 221 0.17 -6.21 -8.44
N TRP A 222 0.89 -5.93 -9.51
CA TRP A 222 2.29 -5.54 -9.55
C TRP A 222 3.32 -6.56 -9.06
N LEU A 223 2.99 -7.52 -8.17
CA LEU A 223 4.07 -8.31 -7.59
C LEU A 223 3.88 -9.66 -6.88
N ALA A 224 2.70 -10.18 -6.57
CA ALA A 224 2.65 -11.51 -5.89
C ALA A 224 2.39 -12.67 -6.84
N THR A 225 2.93 -12.59 -8.07
CA THR A 225 3.24 -13.81 -8.80
C THR A 225 4.51 -14.41 -8.17
N LYS A 226 4.34 -15.50 -7.42
CA LYS A 226 5.42 -16.36 -6.86
C LYS A 226 6.38 -16.93 -7.92
N SER A 227 6.29 -16.50 -9.18
CA SER A 227 7.09 -16.97 -10.29
C SER A 227 7.54 -15.77 -11.11
N ALA A 228 8.84 -15.52 -11.09
CA ALA A 228 9.50 -14.53 -11.94
C ALA A 228 9.19 -14.77 -13.43
N TYR A 229 9.01 -16.02 -13.85
CA TYR A 229 8.93 -16.44 -15.27
C TYR A 229 7.78 -15.87 -16.11
N TYR A 230 6.77 -15.21 -15.54
CA TYR A 230 5.62 -14.70 -16.29
C TYR A 230 5.13 -13.34 -15.80
N HIS A 231 5.99 -12.33 -15.86
CA HIS A 231 5.54 -10.95 -15.77
C HIS A 231 5.19 -10.40 -17.17
N PRO A 232 3.95 -9.94 -17.41
CA PRO A 232 3.63 -9.27 -18.66
C PRO A 232 4.22 -7.84 -18.63
N MET A 233 5.19 -7.60 -19.51
CA MET A 233 5.72 -6.27 -19.83
C MET A 233 4.60 -5.23 -20.04
N ALA A 234 4.83 -3.97 -19.65
CA ALA A 234 3.93 -2.89 -20.03
C ALA A 234 3.92 -2.78 -21.58
N PRO A 235 2.78 -2.95 -22.27
CA PRO A 235 2.76 -2.80 -23.71
C PRO A 235 3.11 -1.35 -24.11
N PRO A 236 3.91 -1.12 -25.17
CA PRO A 236 4.28 0.23 -25.59
C PRO A 236 3.04 1.08 -25.92
N PRO A 237 3.11 2.42 -25.80
CA PRO A 237 1.97 3.29 -26.09
C PRO A 237 1.42 3.04 -27.51
N GLY A 238 0.16 2.62 -27.59
CA GLY A 238 -0.51 2.31 -28.87
C GLY A 238 -0.38 0.86 -29.36
N ALA A 239 0.23 -0.04 -28.58
CA ALA A 239 0.30 -1.45 -28.94
C ALA A 239 -1.08 -2.12 -29.03
N PRO A 240 -1.28 -3.09 -29.95
CA PRO A 240 -2.51 -3.87 -30.02
C PRO A 240 -2.75 -4.61 -28.71
N ASN A 241 -3.99 -4.58 -28.22
CA ASN A 241 -4.38 -5.25 -26.99
C ASN A 241 -4.52 -6.76 -27.28
N GLU A 242 -3.46 -7.55 -27.10
CA GLU A 242 -3.43 -9.01 -27.37
C GLU A 242 -4.34 -9.84 -26.43
N GLY A 243 -5.16 -9.18 -25.61
CA GLY A 243 -6.10 -9.80 -24.68
C GLY A 243 -5.48 -10.27 -23.37
N ARG A 244 -4.24 -9.84 -23.08
CA ARG A 244 -3.69 -9.85 -21.72
C ARG A 244 -4.23 -8.64 -20.97
N LEU A 245 -4.66 -8.83 -19.73
CA LEU A 245 -5.00 -7.71 -18.86
C LEU A 245 -3.74 -6.88 -18.65
N ASP A 246 -3.83 -5.59 -18.95
CA ASP A 246 -2.76 -4.64 -18.75
C ASP A 246 -2.63 -4.32 -17.26
N PRO A 247 -1.58 -4.80 -16.56
CA PRO A 247 -1.46 -4.54 -15.13
C PRO A 247 -1.22 -3.05 -14.85
N TRP A 248 -0.83 -2.26 -15.88
CA TRP A 248 -0.54 -0.82 -15.81
C TRP A 248 -1.65 0.11 -16.24
N ARG A 249 -2.87 -0.41 -16.30
CA ARG A 249 -3.97 0.31 -16.88
C ARG A 249 -4.30 1.58 -16.10
N GLY A 250 -4.49 1.47 -14.78
CA GLY A 250 -4.84 2.59 -13.91
C GLY A 250 -3.75 3.64 -13.86
N PHE A 251 -2.49 3.24 -13.72
CA PHE A 251 -1.37 4.19 -13.78
C PHE A 251 -1.36 4.98 -15.10
N ARG A 252 -1.45 4.32 -16.26
CA ARG A 252 -1.47 5.00 -17.56
C ARG A 252 -2.69 5.89 -17.73
N ILE A 253 -3.86 5.46 -17.25
CA ILE A 253 -5.08 6.27 -17.27
C ILE A 253 -4.89 7.54 -16.45
N VAL A 254 -4.43 7.42 -15.21
CA VAL A 254 -4.22 8.58 -14.33
C VAL A 254 -3.25 9.56 -14.99
N MET A 255 -2.09 9.09 -15.45
CA MET A 255 -1.10 9.95 -16.12
C MET A 255 -1.68 10.64 -17.37
N ARG A 256 -2.40 9.89 -18.22
CA ARG A 256 -3.05 10.45 -19.40
C ARG A 256 -4.09 11.52 -19.02
N LEU A 257 -4.95 11.26 -18.05
CA LEU A 257 -6.00 12.19 -17.62
C LEU A 257 -5.42 13.48 -17.03
N LEU A 258 -4.35 13.37 -16.25
CA LEU A 258 -3.64 14.54 -15.74
C LEU A 258 -3.11 15.42 -16.88
N VAL A 259 -2.54 14.84 -17.94
CA VAL A 259 -2.05 15.60 -19.11
C VAL A 259 -3.18 16.15 -19.99
N GLU A 260 -4.31 15.44 -20.11
CA GLU A 260 -5.40 15.84 -21.01
C GLU A 260 -6.30 16.95 -20.45
N LEU A 261 -6.48 17.02 -19.13
CA LEU A 261 -7.36 17.99 -18.50
C LEU A 261 -6.72 19.40 -18.53
N PRO A 262 -7.31 20.42 -19.19
CA PRO A 262 -6.62 21.69 -19.46
C PRO A 262 -6.09 22.45 -18.22
N HIS A 263 -6.76 22.31 -17.08
CA HIS A 263 -6.34 22.89 -15.79
C HIS A 263 -5.27 22.05 -15.06
N LEU A 264 -4.99 20.85 -15.58
CA LEU A 264 -4.00 19.88 -15.09
C LEU A 264 -2.91 19.59 -16.16
N ARG A 265 -3.05 20.13 -17.37
CA ARG A 265 -2.33 19.69 -18.58
C ARG A 265 -0.82 19.88 -18.52
N ASP A 266 -0.36 20.86 -17.77
CA ASP A 266 1.06 21.07 -17.56
C ASP A 266 1.47 20.27 -16.33
N LEU A 267 1.91 19.04 -16.53
CA LEU A 267 2.33 18.15 -15.44
C LEU A 267 3.48 18.75 -14.61
N ALA A 268 4.33 19.58 -15.23
CA ALA A 268 5.38 20.33 -14.55
C ALA A 268 4.78 21.51 -13.77
N ALA A 269 3.83 22.24 -14.34
CA ALA A 269 3.09 23.27 -13.58
C ALA A 269 2.16 22.67 -12.52
N LEU A 270 1.69 21.43 -12.64
CA LEU A 270 0.93 20.71 -11.61
C LEU A 270 1.80 20.38 -10.40
N LEU A 271 3.02 19.88 -10.65
CA LEU A 271 4.02 19.67 -9.61
C LEU A 271 4.43 20.99 -8.93
N LEU A 272 4.24 22.14 -9.60
CA LEU A 272 4.51 23.50 -9.09
C LEU A 272 3.28 24.23 -8.51
N GLN A 273 2.04 23.91 -8.92
CA GLN A 273 0.79 24.59 -8.50
C GLN A 273 0.06 23.86 -7.38
N LEU A 274 0.10 22.53 -7.37
CA LEU A 274 -0.34 21.74 -6.22
C LEU A 274 0.83 21.76 -5.25
N GLY A 275 0.62 22.08 -3.97
CA GLY A 275 1.66 21.98 -2.93
C GLY A 275 2.11 20.53 -2.69
N PHE A 276 2.66 19.90 -3.72
CA PHE A 276 2.98 18.50 -3.86
C PHE A 276 4.28 18.24 -3.12
N ARG A 277 4.14 18.08 -1.81
CA ARG A 277 5.25 17.86 -0.88
C ARG A 277 5.58 16.39 -0.72
N ARG A 278 4.78 15.47 -1.28
CA ARG A 278 4.93 14.03 -1.06
C ARG A 278 4.75 13.23 -2.35
N ILE A 279 5.73 12.39 -2.68
CA ILE A 279 5.64 11.38 -3.73
C ILE A 279 5.92 9.98 -3.14
N ASP A 280 5.12 9.00 -3.53
CA ASP A 280 5.21 7.62 -3.02
C ASP A 280 5.00 6.57 -4.15
N PRO A 281 5.85 6.50 -5.19
CA PRO A 281 5.67 5.56 -6.27
C PRO A 281 6.19 4.16 -5.89
N ALA A 282 5.40 3.14 -6.24
CA ALA A 282 5.88 1.76 -6.32
C ALA A 282 6.30 1.45 -7.78
N LEU A 283 7.59 1.20 -8.00
CA LEU A 283 8.21 1.01 -9.31
C LEU A 283 8.50 -0.46 -9.56
N ILE A 284 8.06 -0.99 -10.70
CA ILE A 284 8.23 -2.42 -11.01
C ILE A 284 9.47 -2.62 -11.84
N VAL A 285 10.25 -3.63 -11.47
CA VAL A 285 11.54 -3.97 -12.07
C VAL A 285 11.77 -5.48 -12.18
N ASP A 286 10.98 -6.27 -11.46
CA ASP A 286 11.11 -7.75 -11.39
C ASP A 286 10.58 -8.46 -12.67
N SER A 287 10.07 -7.69 -13.63
CA SER A 287 9.67 -8.17 -14.96
C SER A 287 10.71 -7.90 -16.05
N ASP A 288 11.72 -7.07 -15.76
CA ASP A 288 12.53 -6.38 -16.76
C ASP A 288 13.95 -6.96 -16.91
N TRP A 289 14.22 -8.21 -16.51
CA TRP A 289 15.55 -8.80 -16.77
C TRP A 289 15.83 -9.00 -18.27
N TYR A 290 14.80 -8.99 -19.12
CA TYR A 290 14.95 -9.02 -20.59
C TYR A 290 15.08 -7.61 -21.22
N ASP A 291 14.52 -6.59 -20.58
CA ASP A 291 14.47 -5.21 -21.11
C ASP A 291 15.35 -4.23 -20.31
N ASP A 292 16.25 -4.75 -19.48
CA ASP A 292 17.36 -4.01 -18.87
C ASP A 292 16.90 -2.79 -18.02
N TRP A 293 15.76 -2.89 -17.33
CA TRP A 293 15.29 -1.88 -16.35
C TRP A 293 15.13 -0.45 -16.95
N VAL A 294 14.57 -0.36 -18.16
CA VAL A 294 14.42 0.89 -18.96
C VAL A 294 13.85 2.11 -18.21
N PRO A 295 12.83 2.02 -17.33
CA PRO A 295 12.29 3.19 -16.63
C PRO A 295 13.34 3.94 -15.81
N PHE A 296 14.29 3.20 -15.23
CA PHE A 296 15.38 3.76 -14.44
C PHE A 296 16.59 4.14 -15.31
N ARG A 297 16.90 3.37 -16.36
CA ARG A 297 18.04 3.66 -17.27
C ARG A 297 17.78 4.80 -18.26
N SER A 298 16.52 5.05 -18.62
CA SER A 298 16.15 6.09 -19.58
C SER A 298 16.41 7.52 -19.06
N GLY A 299 16.69 7.68 -17.76
CA GLY A 299 16.86 8.98 -17.10
C GLY A 299 15.58 9.83 -17.06
N ASN A 300 14.46 9.32 -17.58
CA ASN A 300 13.18 10.03 -17.61
C ASN A 300 12.62 10.24 -16.20
N LEU A 301 12.74 9.22 -15.34
CA LEU A 301 12.32 9.30 -13.95
C LEU A 301 13.11 10.38 -13.19
N GLY A 302 14.43 10.36 -13.27
CA GLY A 302 15.28 11.38 -12.65
C GLY A 302 14.99 12.80 -13.16
N ARG A 303 14.81 12.98 -14.49
CA ARG A 303 14.45 14.28 -15.07
C ARG A 303 13.05 14.76 -14.64
N MET A 304 12.08 13.86 -14.54
CA MET A 304 10.75 14.18 -14.04
C MET A 304 10.82 14.64 -12.58
N LEU A 305 11.48 13.86 -11.74
CA LEU A 305 11.69 14.13 -10.32
C LEU A 305 12.41 15.46 -10.07
N ALA A 306 13.34 15.86 -10.95
CA ALA A 306 14.10 17.11 -10.84
C ALA A 306 13.26 18.38 -11.00
N ASN A 307 12.06 18.28 -11.59
CA ASN A 307 11.15 19.42 -11.73
C ASN A 307 10.33 19.68 -10.46
N ALA A 308 10.23 18.71 -9.55
CA ALA A 308 9.45 18.79 -8.32
C ALA A 308 10.29 19.34 -7.15
N GLN A 309 10.56 20.65 -7.15
CA GLN A 309 11.51 21.29 -6.21
C GLN A 309 10.97 21.44 -4.77
N ASP A 310 9.65 21.34 -4.60
CA ASP A 310 8.96 21.51 -3.30
C ASP A 310 8.73 20.21 -2.53
N LEU A 311 9.33 19.10 -2.96
CA LEU A 311 9.19 17.81 -2.29
C LEU A 311 9.79 17.84 -0.88
N GLU A 312 8.97 17.49 0.12
CA GLU A 312 9.38 17.27 1.51
C GLU A 312 9.46 15.77 1.85
N HIS A 313 8.77 14.90 1.10
CA HIS A 313 8.69 13.47 1.35
C HIS A 313 8.79 12.69 0.04
N VAL A 314 9.79 11.84 -0.05
CA VAL A 314 10.00 10.94 -1.18
C VAL A 314 10.08 9.53 -0.61
N ALA A 315 9.16 8.67 -1.00
CA ALA A 315 9.20 7.25 -0.68
C ALA A 315 9.14 6.50 -2.00
N LEU A 316 10.17 5.73 -2.35
CA LEU A 316 10.09 4.84 -3.51
C LEU A 316 10.13 3.41 -2.99
N SER A 317 9.24 2.59 -3.52
CA SER A 317 9.35 1.15 -3.40
C SER A 317 9.66 0.57 -4.76
N THR A 318 10.44 -0.50 -4.81
CA THR A 318 10.50 -1.32 -6.01
C THR A 318 9.95 -2.70 -5.78
N THR A 319 9.80 -3.41 -6.89
CA THR A 319 9.30 -4.75 -6.87
C THR A 319 10.36 -5.83 -6.89
N VAL A 320 11.64 -5.47 -6.92
CA VAL A 320 12.73 -6.44 -7.13
C VAL A 320 12.63 -7.56 -6.10
N GLY A 321 12.56 -8.80 -6.57
CA GLY A 321 12.69 -10.01 -5.76
C GLY A 321 14.16 -10.40 -5.58
N PRO A 322 14.49 -11.21 -4.56
CA PRO A 322 15.77 -11.90 -4.55
C PRO A 322 15.82 -12.82 -5.76
N ASP A 323 16.88 -12.73 -6.56
CA ASP A 323 17.01 -13.47 -7.83
C ASP A 323 16.87 -14.99 -7.62
N PRO A 324 15.88 -15.67 -8.24
CA PRO A 324 15.77 -17.12 -8.19
C PRO A 324 16.51 -17.85 -9.33
N ALA A 325 17.16 -17.14 -10.26
CA ALA A 325 17.71 -17.72 -11.49
C ALA A 325 19.25 -17.84 -11.47
N VAL A 326 19.71 -19.04 -11.12
CA VAL A 326 20.86 -19.84 -11.65
C VAL A 326 22.28 -19.24 -11.67
N ASP A 327 22.50 -17.93 -11.65
CA ASP A 327 23.83 -17.32 -11.80
C ASP A 327 24.32 -16.54 -10.55
N ALA A 328 23.58 -16.60 -9.43
CA ALA A 328 24.05 -16.06 -8.16
C ALA A 328 25.12 -16.99 -7.56
N GLU A 329 26.35 -16.91 -8.07
CA GLU A 329 27.49 -17.45 -7.35
C GLU A 329 27.67 -16.63 -6.06
N ASP A 330 27.72 -17.32 -4.91
CA ASP A 330 28.09 -16.80 -3.59
C ASP A 330 27.42 -15.49 -3.09
N GLY A 331 26.14 -15.60 -2.70
CA GLY A 331 25.60 -14.84 -1.57
C GLY A 331 25.13 -13.40 -1.81
N GLY A 332 24.91 -13.01 -3.06
CA GLY A 332 24.21 -11.77 -3.44
C GLY A 332 22.71 -11.95 -3.68
N ASP A 333 21.94 -10.86 -3.59
CA ASP A 333 20.51 -10.83 -3.91
C ASP A 333 20.21 -10.46 -5.38
N GLY A 334 21.25 -10.15 -6.19
CA GLY A 334 21.13 -9.87 -7.63
C GLY A 334 22.45 -9.55 -8.35
N HIS A 335 22.44 -9.67 -9.70
CA HIS A 335 23.62 -9.53 -10.55
C HIS A 335 23.99 -8.07 -10.89
N ILE A 336 25.29 -7.76 -10.99
CA ILE A 336 25.83 -6.39 -11.24
C ILE A 336 25.29 -5.71 -12.51
N ARG A 337 24.89 -6.50 -13.52
CA ARG A 337 24.27 -5.96 -14.75
C ARG A 337 23.02 -5.16 -14.46
N ASN A 338 22.25 -5.52 -13.43
CA ASN A 338 21.01 -4.84 -13.05
C ASN A 338 21.26 -3.62 -12.15
N PHE A 339 22.52 -3.28 -11.87
CA PHE A 339 22.86 -2.11 -11.07
C PHE A 339 22.45 -0.82 -11.78
N ILE A 340 21.76 0.04 -11.03
CA ILE A 340 21.43 1.39 -11.45
C ILE A 340 21.87 2.36 -10.35
N PRO A 341 22.76 3.32 -10.67
CA PRO A 341 23.21 4.30 -9.69
C PRO A 341 22.04 5.11 -9.14
N LEU A 342 21.88 5.16 -7.82
CA LEU A 342 20.78 5.85 -7.16
C LEU A 342 20.75 7.34 -7.51
N LYS A 343 21.92 7.98 -7.72
CA LYS A 343 22.01 9.38 -8.15
C LYS A 343 21.45 9.65 -9.56
N SER A 344 21.31 8.63 -10.40
CA SER A 344 20.62 8.74 -11.69
C SER A 344 19.09 8.81 -11.55
N ILE A 345 18.58 8.32 -10.40
CA ILE A 345 17.16 8.26 -10.07
C ILE A 345 16.76 9.47 -9.22
N PHE A 346 17.60 9.84 -8.25
CA PHE A 346 17.32 10.84 -7.23
C PHE A 346 18.10 12.15 -7.47
N PRO A 347 17.45 13.22 -7.99
CA PRO A 347 18.08 14.52 -8.20
C PRO A 347 18.09 15.33 -6.89
N LEU A 348 18.88 14.88 -5.91
CA LEU A 348 18.89 15.42 -4.54
C LEU A 348 19.22 16.93 -4.47
N ASP A 349 20.04 17.43 -5.39
CA ASP A 349 20.39 18.84 -5.55
C ASP A 349 19.19 19.73 -5.89
N ARG A 350 18.11 19.13 -6.42
CA ARG A 350 16.88 19.80 -6.82
C ARG A 350 15.82 19.79 -5.73
N TRP A 351 16.07 19.15 -4.59
CA TRP A 351 15.11 18.96 -3.50
C TRP A 351 15.55 19.62 -2.19
N PRO A 352 15.71 20.96 -2.14
CA PRO A 352 16.23 21.64 -0.95
C PRO A 352 15.32 21.52 0.28
N ARG A 353 14.04 21.16 0.10
CA ARG A 353 13.04 21.03 1.16
C ARG A 353 12.83 19.60 1.65
N LEU A 354 13.60 18.62 1.15
CA LEU A 354 13.40 17.21 1.47
C LEU A 354 13.59 16.96 2.97
N ARG A 355 12.58 16.40 3.61
CA ARG A 355 12.58 16.03 5.04
C ARG A 355 12.58 14.52 5.25
N HIS A 356 12.05 13.76 4.30
CA HIS A 356 11.88 12.32 4.43
C HIS A 356 12.26 11.60 3.14
N LEU A 357 13.17 10.64 3.23
CA LEU A 357 13.50 9.72 2.15
C LEU A 357 13.21 8.28 2.62
N ALA A 358 12.41 7.53 1.86
CA ALA A 358 12.24 6.09 2.06
C ALA A 358 12.57 5.30 0.80
N LEU A 359 13.32 4.21 0.96
CA LEU A 359 13.62 3.25 -0.08
C LEU A 359 13.20 1.86 0.40
N PHE A 360 12.33 1.22 -0.37
CA PHE A 360 11.82 -0.12 -0.07
C PHE A 360 12.13 -1.09 -1.21
N ARG A 361 12.72 -2.25 -0.90
CA ARG A 361 13.01 -3.33 -1.88
C ARG A 361 13.95 -2.98 -3.03
N PHE A 362 14.80 -1.97 -2.87
CA PHE A 362 15.78 -1.59 -3.90
C PHE A 362 16.96 -2.58 -3.99
N LEU A 363 17.40 -2.86 -5.23
CA LEU A 363 18.70 -3.49 -5.49
C LEU A 363 19.80 -2.43 -5.41
N VAL A 364 20.77 -2.64 -4.52
CA VAL A 364 21.73 -1.61 -4.14
C VAL A 364 23.16 -2.13 -4.10
N ASN A 365 24.09 -1.21 -4.32
CA ASN A 365 25.48 -1.34 -3.90
C ASN A 365 25.70 -0.47 -2.66
N GLN A 366 26.43 -0.98 -1.67
CA GLN A 366 26.74 -0.28 -0.42
C GLN A 366 27.41 1.07 -0.66
N GLY A 367 28.42 1.13 -1.53
CA GLY A 367 29.13 2.38 -1.82
C GLY A 367 28.22 3.43 -2.46
N ASP A 368 27.33 3.01 -3.37
CA ASP A 368 26.35 3.92 -4.00
C ASP A 368 25.27 4.38 -3.02
N MET A 369 24.79 3.50 -2.14
CA MET A 369 23.85 3.85 -1.07
C MET A 369 24.47 4.87 -0.10
N ILE A 370 25.69 4.62 0.37
CA ILE A 370 26.42 5.57 1.22
C ILE A 370 26.65 6.89 0.48
N GLY A 371 27.01 6.83 -0.80
CA GLY A 371 27.20 8.01 -1.65
C GLY A 371 25.92 8.82 -1.87
N LEU A 372 24.75 8.17 -1.89
CA LEU A 372 23.43 8.82 -1.89
C LEU A 372 23.18 9.49 -0.54
N LEU A 373 23.36 8.76 0.57
CA LEU A 373 23.09 9.25 1.92
C LEU A 373 23.93 10.48 2.28
N VAL A 374 25.22 10.48 1.93
CA VAL A 374 26.13 11.63 2.13
C VAL A 374 25.68 12.85 1.31
N ALA A 375 25.03 12.63 0.16
CA ALA A 375 24.57 13.69 -0.73
C ALA A 375 23.18 14.25 -0.36
N LEU A 376 22.54 13.75 0.71
CA LEU A 376 21.23 14.23 1.13
C LEU A 376 21.32 15.65 1.73
N PRO A 377 20.28 16.48 1.54
CA PRO A 377 20.26 17.85 2.03
C PRO A 377 20.18 17.91 3.56
N GLU A 378 20.68 19.01 4.14
CA GLU A 378 20.65 19.27 5.59
C GLU A 378 19.21 19.39 6.16
N THR A 379 18.21 19.59 5.31
CA THR A 379 16.80 19.68 5.70
C THR A 379 16.18 18.31 6.03
N LEU A 380 16.90 17.22 5.75
CA LEU A 380 16.46 15.85 5.99
C LEU A 380 16.27 15.58 7.48
N ARG A 381 15.15 14.97 7.83
CA ARG A 381 14.74 14.63 9.20
C ARG A 381 14.68 13.11 9.42
N TYR A 382 14.37 12.36 8.37
CA TYR A 382 14.12 10.92 8.48
C TYR A 382 14.55 10.18 7.21
N VAL A 383 15.19 9.03 7.41
CA VAL A 383 15.52 8.07 6.36
C VAL A 383 14.99 6.70 6.75
N GLU A 384 14.28 6.06 5.82
CA GLU A 384 13.86 4.68 5.95
C GLU A 384 14.47 3.83 4.84
N LEU A 385 15.19 2.78 5.23
CA LEU A 385 15.82 1.82 4.33
C LEU A 385 15.30 0.43 4.68
N SER A 386 14.35 -0.06 3.89
CA SER A 386 13.57 -1.25 4.22
C SER A 386 13.71 -2.30 3.12
N PHE A 387 14.02 -3.55 3.50
CA PHE A 387 14.11 -4.70 2.58
C PHE A 387 15.05 -4.48 1.38
N LEU A 388 16.16 -3.77 1.57
CA LEU A 388 17.19 -3.59 0.54
C LEU A 388 17.78 -4.95 0.15
N LEU A 389 18.03 -5.11 -1.14
CA LEU A 389 18.66 -6.26 -1.75
C LEU A 389 20.07 -5.85 -2.16
N PHE A 390 21.09 -6.50 -1.61
CA PHE A 390 22.47 -6.14 -1.94
C PHE A 390 22.93 -6.93 -3.15
N LEU A 391 23.54 -6.25 -4.13
CA LEU A 391 24.18 -6.91 -5.26
C LEU A 391 25.21 -7.93 -4.79
N GLU A 392 25.51 -8.92 -5.63
CA GLU A 392 26.61 -9.85 -5.40
C GLU A 392 27.92 -9.08 -5.17
N GLN A 393 28.58 -9.38 -4.05
CA GLN A 393 29.77 -8.65 -3.55
C GLN A 393 29.55 -7.13 -3.37
N GLY A 394 28.29 -6.67 -3.41
CA GLY A 394 27.88 -5.28 -3.33
C GLY A 394 27.70 -4.75 -1.92
N GLY A 395 27.90 -5.58 -0.89
CA GLY A 395 27.84 -5.20 0.52
C GLY A 395 26.75 -5.93 1.28
N ASN A 396 26.43 -5.44 2.48
CA ASN A 396 25.41 -6.01 3.36
C ASN A 396 25.01 -4.99 4.43
N TYR A 397 23.93 -5.27 5.16
CA TYR A 397 23.42 -4.38 6.20
C TYR A 397 24.42 -4.11 7.33
N ARG A 398 25.17 -5.12 7.77
CA ARG A 398 26.17 -4.97 8.84
C ARG A 398 27.24 -3.96 8.48
N ASP A 399 27.89 -4.17 7.34
CA ASP A 399 29.03 -3.39 6.88
C ASP A 399 28.58 -1.98 6.43
N MET A 400 27.40 -1.87 5.80
CA MET A 400 26.77 -0.58 5.48
C MET A 400 26.51 0.24 6.74
N LEU A 401 25.96 -0.36 7.80
CA LEU A 401 25.70 0.36 9.04
C LEU A 401 27.00 0.90 9.66
N VAL A 402 28.09 0.11 9.65
CA VAL A 402 29.40 0.57 10.14
C VAL A 402 29.87 1.79 9.35
N GLU A 403 29.82 1.71 8.02
CA GLU A 403 30.24 2.79 7.14
C GLU A 403 29.36 4.05 7.28
N MET A 404 28.04 3.89 7.49
CA MET A 404 27.14 5.00 7.82
C MET A 404 27.60 5.73 9.08
N ARG A 405 28.01 5.01 10.14
CA ARG A 405 28.49 5.62 11.39
C ARG A 405 29.76 6.45 11.19
N GLU A 406 30.66 5.99 10.32
CA GLU A 406 31.91 6.68 10.02
C GLU A 406 31.68 7.92 9.15
N LYS A 407 30.89 7.80 8.09
CA LYS A 407 30.76 8.83 7.05
C LYS A 407 29.63 9.83 7.28
N LEU A 408 28.56 9.45 7.98
CA LEU A 408 27.41 10.33 8.29
C LEU A 408 27.50 10.94 9.70
N ALA A 409 28.69 10.91 10.31
CA ALA A 409 28.92 11.35 11.67
C ALA A 409 28.52 12.82 11.96
N TYR A 410 28.23 13.63 10.93
CA TYR A 410 27.79 15.03 11.02
C TYR A 410 26.27 15.21 11.21
N TRP A 411 25.43 14.16 11.06
CA TRP A 411 23.98 14.20 11.36
C TRP A 411 23.68 14.25 12.88
N LYS A 412 24.60 14.82 13.66
CA LYS A 412 24.86 14.50 15.07
C LYS A 412 24.15 15.39 16.10
N ASP A 413 23.54 16.50 15.69
CA ASP A 413 23.16 17.55 16.66
C ASP A 413 21.65 17.69 16.92
N ASP A 414 20.77 17.03 16.17
CA ASP A 414 19.30 17.27 16.24
C ASP A 414 18.45 16.03 16.65
N MET A 415 19.09 14.89 16.97
CA MET A 415 18.39 13.65 17.39
C MET A 415 18.25 13.52 18.92
N ASP A 416 18.56 14.57 19.68
CA ASP A 416 18.29 14.61 21.12
C ASP A 416 16.83 15.03 21.36
N GLY A 417 15.92 14.05 21.41
CA GLY A 417 14.67 14.23 22.18
C GLY A 417 13.33 13.87 21.55
N SER A 418 13.26 13.06 20.48
CA SER A 418 11.98 12.44 20.10
C SER A 418 12.14 10.94 19.93
N GLY A 419 11.33 10.16 20.66
CA GLY A 419 11.36 8.70 20.73
C GLY A 419 11.01 8.02 19.40
N GLY A 420 11.87 8.16 18.41
CA GLY A 420 11.81 7.46 17.14
C GLY A 420 12.42 6.06 17.24
N TRP A 421 11.69 5.08 16.75
CA TRP A 421 11.95 3.63 16.78
C TRP A 421 13.12 3.15 15.89
N GLY A 422 14.17 3.96 15.73
CA GLY A 422 15.30 3.70 14.83
C GLY A 422 16.54 3.07 15.49
N ILE A 423 17.43 2.48 14.69
CA ILE A 423 18.75 1.99 15.16
C ILE A 423 19.64 3.22 15.44
N PRO A 424 20.11 3.44 16.69
CA PRO A 424 20.98 4.57 16.98
C PRO A 424 22.32 4.42 16.25
N LEU A 425 22.67 5.43 15.44
CA LEU A 425 23.92 5.50 14.68
C LEU A 425 25.15 5.76 15.56
N ARG A 426 24.99 6.11 16.84
CA ARG A 426 26.09 6.54 17.71
C ARG A 426 26.60 5.43 18.63
N ASP A 427 25.81 5.06 19.64
CA ASP A 427 26.31 4.29 20.80
C ASP A 427 25.62 2.92 21.00
N GLY A 428 25.07 2.34 19.93
CA GLY A 428 24.45 1.02 19.95
C GLY A 428 25.35 -0.10 19.43
N LYS A 429 25.24 -1.30 20.00
CA LYS A 429 25.75 -2.53 19.36
C LYS A 429 25.19 -2.65 17.94
N ASN A 430 25.98 -3.15 16.99
CA ASN A 430 25.50 -3.40 15.63
C ASN A 430 24.48 -4.55 15.69
N PRO A 431 23.20 -4.32 15.33
CA PRO A 431 22.16 -5.34 15.42
C PRO A 431 22.38 -6.50 14.44
N PHE A 432 23.25 -6.36 13.44
CA PHE A 432 23.61 -7.43 12.50
C PHE A 432 24.83 -8.24 12.95
N GLY A 433 25.30 -8.02 14.18
CA GLY A 433 26.45 -8.68 14.80
C GLY A 433 27.80 -8.06 14.44
N THR A 434 28.85 -8.50 15.14
CA THR A 434 30.24 -8.04 14.94
C THR A 434 31.24 -9.16 14.66
N GLY A 435 30.79 -10.42 14.69
CA GLY A 435 31.63 -11.62 14.50
C GLY A 435 31.69 -12.14 13.06
N GLN A 436 32.66 -13.02 12.77
CA GLN A 436 32.83 -13.62 11.43
C GLN A 436 31.80 -14.71 11.07
N GLY A 437 30.97 -15.18 12.02
CA GLY A 437 30.17 -16.41 11.89
C GLY A 437 28.64 -16.24 11.89
N GLY A 438 28.07 -15.20 11.25
CA GLY A 438 26.63 -15.00 11.20
C GLY A 438 26.16 -14.26 9.95
N ASN A 439 24.90 -14.48 9.54
CA ASN A 439 24.32 -13.81 8.36
C ASN A 439 24.33 -12.29 8.55
N LYS A 440 25.09 -11.58 7.70
CA LYS A 440 25.31 -10.13 7.79
C LYS A 440 24.09 -9.27 7.46
N ASN A 441 23.02 -9.89 6.95
CA ASN A 441 21.74 -9.25 6.64
C ASN A 441 20.64 -9.60 7.66
N LYS A 442 20.94 -10.39 8.70
CA LYS A 442 19.97 -10.80 9.70
C LYS A 442 20.23 -10.10 11.04
N ILE A 443 19.18 -9.53 11.62
CA ILE A 443 19.22 -8.92 12.95
C ILE A 443 19.36 -10.02 14.00
N GLU A 444 20.23 -9.81 15.00
CA GLU A 444 20.39 -10.66 16.18
C GLU A 444 19.21 -10.50 17.13
N TYR A 445 18.88 -11.57 17.87
CA TYR A 445 17.87 -11.48 18.93
C TYR A 445 18.27 -10.44 19.98
N GLY A 446 17.27 -9.75 20.54
CA GLY A 446 17.46 -8.65 21.49
C GLY A 446 17.48 -7.26 20.85
N PHE A 447 17.36 -7.16 19.53
CA PHE A 447 17.31 -5.88 18.82
C PHE A 447 15.95 -5.66 18.13
N GLY A 448 15.32 -4.53 18.46
CA GLY A 448 14.08 -4.08 17.83
C GLY A 448 12.81 -4.76 18.36
N VAL A 449 11.69 -4.40 17.73
CA VAL A 449 10.35 -4.92 18.04
C VAL A 449 9.78 -5.60 16.80
N VAL A 450 9.09 -6.71 17.02
CA VAL A 450 8.25 -7.36 16.02
C VAL A 450 6.85 -6.78 16.15
N LYS A 451 6.33 -6.21 15.08
CA LYS A 451 4.93 -5.82 14.96
C LYS A 451 4.14 -6.91 14.28
N ASP A 452 2.93 -7.18 14.75
CA ASP A 452 2.02 -8.02 14.00
C ASP A 452 1.58 -7.30 12.71
N VAL A 453 1.58 -8.02 11.59
CA VAL A 453 1.25 -7.47 10.26
C VAL A 453 -0.21 -7.01 10.18
N PHE A 454 -1.07 -7.57 11.03
CA PHE A 454 -2.52 -7.38 11.09
C PHE A 454 -2.94 -6.50 12.26
N GLU A 455 -2.17 -6.50 13.36
CA GLU A 455 -2.33 -5.58 14.49
C GLU A 455 -1.02 -4.80 14.71
N SER A 456 -0.83 -3.72 13.96
CA SER A 456 0.41 -2.92 14.04
C SER A 456 0.66 -2.30 15.42
N GLU A 457 -0.38 -2.21 16.25
CA GLU A 457 -0.32 -1.77 17.65
C GLU A 457 0.13 -2.90 18.60
N TYR A 458 0.05 -4.17 18.16
CA TYR A 458 0.58 -5.30 18.90
C TYR A 458 2.08 -5.42 18.60
N GLU A 459 2.88 -5.04 19.59
CA GLU A 459 4.33 -5.07 19.54
C GLU A 459 4.88 -6.05 20.58
N ARG A 460 5.95 -6.75 20.20
CA ARG A 460 6.70 -7.60 21.12
C ARG A 460 8.19 -7.49 20.83
N PRO A 461 9.07 -7.75 21.81
CA PRO A 461 10.51 -7.73 21.54
C PRO A 461 10.90 -8.86 20.57
N PHE A 462 11.90 -8.61 19.72
CA PHE A 462 12.47 -9.65 18.86
C PHE A 462 13.46 -10.51 19.66
N MET A 463 12.94 -11.51 20.38
CA MET A 463 13.74 -12.41 21.22
C MET A 463 13.64 -13.86 20.74
N ASP A 464 14.56 -14.70 21.22
CA ASP A 464 14.47 -16.15 21.04
C ASP A 464 13.26 -16.73 21.78
N ARG A 465 12.87 -17.95 21.41
CA ARG A 465 11.66 -18.59 21.92
C ARG A 465 11.66 -18.76 23.44
N HIS A 466 12.80 -19.08 24.04
CA HIS A 466 12.88 -19.35 25.47
C HIS A 466 12.63 -18.07 26.27
N THR A 467 13.33 -16.98 25.90
CA THR A 467 13.11 -15.66 26.51
C THR A 467 11.66 -15.19 26.37
N MET A 468 11.04 -15.45 25.21
CA MET A 468 9.64 -15.10 24.99
C MET A 468 8.65 -15.91 25.85
N MET A 469 8.97 -17.17 26.19
CA MET A 469 8.21 -17.95 27.18
C MET A 469 8.32 -17.36 28.58
N GLU A 470 9.53 -16.97 29.00
CA GLU A 470 9.74 -16.32 30.31
C GLU A 470 9.00 -14.99 30.44
N LEU A 471 8.94 -14.21 29.34
CA LEU A 471 8.20 -12.96 29.25
C LEU A 471 6.67 -13.16 29.18
N GLY A 472 6.19 -14.41 29.16
CA GLY A 472 4.76 -14.73 29.14
C GLY A 472 4.07 -14.47 27.80
N TYR A 473 4.83 -14.23 26.74
CA TYR A 473 4.28 -14.14 25.37
C TYR A 473 3.96 -15.52 24.80
N TYR A 474 4.63 -16.58 25.28
CA TYR A 474 4.38 -17.97 24.90
C TYR A 474 4.02 -18.80 26.14
N LYS A 475 3.18 -19.81 25.96
CA LYS A 475 2.88 -20.83 26.98
C LYS A 475 3.78 -22.05 26.86
#